data_AF-A0A096B685-F1
#
_entry.id   AF-A0A096B685-F1
#
_cell.length_a   1.000
_cell.length_b   1.000
_cell.length_c   1.000
_cell.angle_alpha   90.00
_cell.angle_beta   90.00
_cell.angle_gamma   90.00
#
_symmetry.space_group_name_H-M   'P 1'
#
loop_
_entity.id
_entity.type
_entity.pdbx_description
1 polymer ?
#
loop_
_entity_poly.entity_id
_entity_poly.type
_entity_poly.pdbx_seq_one_letter_code
_entity_poly.pdbx_strand_id
1 'polypeptide(L)'
;MEGLFAFFSFQNIVNIFVILGGVSAFIIYATQRRASVKSAFTMVINQIDGIEEVISKLRSTQADGKLCNEEVFKSDQILSRNFWSEYKHLIMRQLDQTDIKILDEFFYNAEQIELARKSIIKAMENGWHSKALAEQYILATYLSSGIDQKLSHLPGEQPDFTAIDSFVEQKCRLFSQTFEPRFELFTPNIPVSILVKQLNLYKPISTSVTYKKVKKCSYNK
;
A
#
# COMPACT_ATOMS: atom_id res chain seq x y z
N MET A 1 7.23 66.58 -33.26
CA MET A 1 8.29 65.82 -32.56
C MET A 1 8.15 65.83 -31.04
N GLU A 2 7.30 66.64 -30.41
CA GLU A 2 7.16 66.68 -28.94
C GLU A 2 6.38 65.48 -28.34
N GLY A 3 5.37 64.95 -29.03
CA GLY A 3 4.61 63.80 -28.55
C GLY A 3 5.39 62.49 -28.49
N LEU A 4 6.48 62.37 -29.28
CA LEU A 4 7.35 61.20 -29.31
C LEU A 4 8.32 61.20 -28.12
N PHE A 5 8.84 62.37 -27.72
CA PHE A 5 9.66 62.52 -26.51
C PHE A 5 8.87 62.36 -25.21
N ALA A 6 7.60 62.77 -25.17
CA ALA A 6 6.72 62.51 -24.03
C ALA A 6 6.49 60.99 -23.81
N PHE A 7 6.36 60.22 -24.90
CA PHE A 7 6.25 58.76 -24.86
C PHE A 7 7.53 58.09 -24.32
N PHE A 8 8.71 58.65 -24.64
CA PHE A 8 10.01 58.20 -24.13
C PHE A 8 10.42 58.84 -22.79
N SER A 9 9.51 59.49 -22.07
CA SER A 9 9.83 59.94 -20.70
C SER A 9 10.17 58.72 -19.84
N PHE A 10 11.22 58.83 -19.02
CA PHE A 10 11.71 57.74 -18.18
C PHE A 10 10.59 57.09 -17.35
N GLN A 11 9.64 57.90 -16.88
CA GLN A 11 8.45 57.43 -16.14
C GLN A 11 7.54 56.53 -16.99
N ASN A 12 7.30 56.87 -18.26
CA ASN A 12 6.48 56.06 -19.16
C ASN A 12 7.17 54.73 -19.51
N ILE A 13 8.49 54.74 -19.69
CA ILE A 13 9.29 53.53 -19.91
C ILE A 13 9.23 52.61 -18.68
N VAL A 14 9.43 53.15 -17.48
CA VAL A 14 9.34 52.39 -16.22
C VAL A 14 7.92 51.80 -16.04
N ASN A 15 6.87 52.57 -16.29
CA ASN A 15 5.49 52.08 -16.22
C ASN A 15 5.23 50.93 -17.21
N ILE A 16 5.75 51.00 -18.44
CA ILE A 16 5.66 49.92 -19.43
C ILE A 16 6.35 48.65 -18.91
N PHE A 17 7.56 48.75 -18.35
CA PHE A 17 8.27 47.60 -17.78
C PHE A 17 7.55 46.99 -16.59
N VAL A 18 6.93 47.79 -15.72
CA VAL A 18 6.13 47.29 -14.59
C VAL A 18 4.90 46.52 -15.09
N ILE A 19 4.18 47.05 -16.07
CA ILE A 19 3.02 46.37 -16.69
C ILE A 19 3.47 45.06 -17.35
N LEU A 20 4.58 45.08 -18.09
CA LEU A 20 5.10 43.90 -18.77
C LEU A 20 5.59 42.83 -17.78
N GLY A 21 6.20 43.24 -16.67
CA GLY A 21 6.54 42.37 -15.55
C GLY A 21 5.31 41.74 -14.91
N GLY A 22 4.25 42.51 -14.68
CA GLY A 22 2.97 42.02 -14.14
C GLY A 22 2.28 41.02 -15.06
N VAL A 23 2.22 41.30 -16.37
CA VAL A 23 1.68 40.38 -17.38
C VAL A 23 2.50 39.10 -17.45
N SER A 24 3.84 39.20 -17.41
CA SER A 24 4.74 38.03 -17.43
C SER A 24 4.54 37.15 -16.20
N ALA A 25 4.48 37.74 -15.01
CA ALA A 25 4.21 37.02 -13.77
C ALA A 25 2.84 36.32 -13.81
N PHE A 26 1.81 37.00 -14.33
CA PHE A 26 0.49 36.41 -14.53
C PHE A 26 0.51 35.22 -15.49
N ILE A 27 1.21 35.32 -16.62
CA ILE A 27 1.35 34.24 -17.60
C ILE A 27 2.07 33.03 -16.99
N ILE A 28 3.17 33.25 -16.27
CA ILE A 28 3.93 32.19 -15.59
C ILE A 28 3.04 31.48 -14.58
N TYR A 29 2.35 32.24 -13.72
CA TYR A 29 1.43 31.70 -12.72
C TYR A 29 0.29 30.88 -13.35
N ALA A 30 -0.35 31.42 -14.40
CA ALA A 30 -1.42 30.73 -15.11
C ALA A 30 -0.93 29.41 -15.76
N THR A 31 0.29 29.42 -16.31
CA THR A 31 0.92 28.25 -16.94
C THR A 31 1.26 27.20 -15.89
N GLN A 32 1.89 27.60 -14.78
CA GLN A 32 2.22 26.72 -13.67
C GLN A 32 0.98 26.07 -13.06
N ARG A 33 -0.11 26.83 -12.90
CA ARG A 33 -1.38 26.30 -12.41
C ARG A 33 -1.97 25.27 -13.36
N ARG A 34 -1.97 25.52 -14.67
CA ARG A 34 -2.45 24.55 -15.67
C ARG A 34 -1.60 23.28 -15.66
N ALA A 35 -0.28 23.41 -15.52
CA ALA A 35 0.63 22.27 -15.44
C ALA A 35 0.39 21.43 -14.18
N SER A 36 0.18 22.08 -13.02
CA SER A 36 -0.15 21.42 -11.75
C SER A 36 -1.44 20.60 -11.87
N VAL A 37 -2.50 21.16 -12.45
CA VAL A 37 -3.77 20.44 -12.65
C VAL A 37 -3.59 19.23 -13.58
N LYS A 38 -2.88 19.38 -14.70
CA LYS A 38 -2.60 18.25 -15.60
C LYS A 38 -1.77 17.16 -14.94
N SER A 39 -0.78 17.54 -14.12
CA SER A 39 0.03 16.61 -13.34
C SER A 39 -0.84 15.81 -12.38
N ALA A 40 -1.74 16.48 -11.65
CA ALA A 40 -2.71 15.84 -10.77
C ALA A 40 -3.61 14.83 -11.50
N PHE A 41 -4.18 15.20 -12.65
CA PHE A 41 -4.93 14.27 -13.51
C PHE A 41 -4.11 13.05 -13.93
N THR A 42 -2.82 13.26 -14.25
CA THR A 42 -1.90 12.18 -14.68
C THR A 42 -1.63 11.22 -13.53
N MET A 43 -1.40 11.73 -12.32
CA MET A 43 -1.20 10.89 -11.14
C MET A 43 -2.45 10.05 -10.82
N VAL A 44 -3.65 10.64 -10.92
CA VAL A 44 -4.91 9.91 -10.71
C VAL A 44 -5.12 8.83 -11.76
N ILE A 45 -4.85 9.10 -13.05
CA ILE A 45 -4.98 8.09 -14.11
C ILE A 45 -4.00 6.94 -13.93
N ASN A 46 -2.73 7.24 -13.71
CA ASN A 46 -1.71 6.22 -13.49
C ASN A 46 -2.08 5.32 -12.29
N GLN A 47 -2.66 5.92 -11.25
CA GLN A 47 -3.13 5.16 -10.10
C GLN A 47 -4.37 4.31 -10.43
N ILE A 48 -5.34 4.83 -11.19
CA ILE A 48 -6.50 4.03 -11.65
C ILE A 48 -6.01 2.81 -12.43
N ASP A 49 -5.10 3.01 -13.38
CA ASP A 49 -4.54 1.95 -14.21
C ASP A 49 -3.81 0.89 -13.35
N GLY A 50 -2.97 1.32 -12.41
CA GLY A 50 -2.27 0.42 -11.50
C GLY A 50 -3.22 -0.36 -10.57
N ILE A 51 -4.25 0.28 -10.03
CA ILE A 51 -5.27 -0.37 -9.19
C ILE A 51 -6.01 -1.44 -10.01
N GLU A 52 -6.46 -1.11 -11.23
CA GLU A 52 -7.16 -2.05 -12.10
C GLU A 52 -6.29 -3.25 -12.47
N GLU A 53 -5.00 -3.03 -12.76
CA GLU A 53 -4.07 -4.11 -13.07
C GLU A 53 -3.92 -5.09 -11.90
N VAL A 54 -3.64 -4.59 -10.69
CA VAL A 54 -3.46 -5.43 -9.50
C VAL A 54 -4.75 -6.17 -9.14
N ILE A 55 -5.90 -5.49 -9.17
CA ILE A 55 -7.20 -6.12 -8.88
C ILE A 55 -7.55 -7.17 -9.94
N SER A 56 -7.21 -6.94 -11.21
CA SER A 56 -7.39 -7.91 -12.29
C SER A 56 -6.60 -9.20 -12.03
N LYS A 57 -5.33 -9.09 -11.62
CA LYS A 57 -4.51 -10.25 -11.22
C LYS A 57 -5.12 -11.01 -10.04
N LEU A 58 -5.57 -10.30 -9.01
CA LEU A 58 -6.26 -10.94 -7.86
C LEU A 58 -7.54 -11.66 -8.28
N ARG A 59 -8.33 -11.05 -9.18
CA ARG A 59 -9.54 -11.68 -9.73
C ARG A 59 -9.23 -12.89 -10.59
N SER A 60 -8.16 -12.90 -11.37
CA SER A 60 -7.79 -14.11 -12.14
C SER A 60 -7.40 -15.24 -11.20
N THR A 61 -6.61 -14.97 -10.16
CA THR A 61 -6.26 -15.96 -9.14
C THR A 61 -7.50 -16.47 -8.39
N GLN A 62 -8.50 -15.61 -8.16
CA GLN A 62 -9.80 -16.01 -7.61
C GLN A 62 -10.57 -16.94 -8.57
N ALA A 63 -10.63 -16.60 -9.86
CA ALA A 63 -11.32 -17.40 -10.87
C ALA A 63 -10.70 -18.79 -11.03
N ASP A 64 -9.39 -18.89 -10.87
CA ASP A 64 -8.65 -20.17 -10.87
C ASP A 64 -8.86 -21.00 -9.59
N GLY A 65 -9.58 -20.47 -8.59
CA GLY A 65 -9.79 -21.12 -7.30
C GLY A 65 -8.55 -21.18 -6.40
N LYS A 66 -7.51 -20.41 -6.74
CA LYS A 66 -6.20 -20.42 -6.05
C LYS A 66 -6.03 -19.29 -5.04
N LEU A 67 -7.01 -18.38 -4.93
CA LEU A 67 -6.90 -17.24 -4.03
C LEU A 67 -6.92 -17.71 -2.57
N CYS A 68 -5.76 -17.63 -1.92
CA CYS A 68 -5.57 -17.96 -0.52
C CYS A 68 -4.76 -16.86 0.19
N ASN A 69 -4.60 -16.96 1.50
CA ASN A 69 -3.84 -15.97 2.29
C ASN A 69 -2.41 -15.78 1.76
N GLU A 70 -1.73 -16.86 1.36
CA GLU A 70 -0.36 -16.80 0.85
C GLU A 70 -0.26 -16.06 -0.50
N GLU A 71 -1.17 -16.35 -1.44
CA GLU A 71 -1.20 -15.65 -2.71
C GLU A 71 -1.49 -14.15 -2.54
N VAL A 72 -2.36 -13.80 -1.58
CA VAL A 72 -2.63 -12.40 -1.25
C VAL A 72 -1.42 -11.74 -0.58
N PHE A 73 -0.68 -12.45 0.25
CA PHE A 73 0.54 -11.92 0.86
C PHE A 73 1.61 -11.58 -0.18
N LYS A 74 1.72 -12.39 -1.24
CA LYS A 74 2.64 -12.16 -2.37
C LYS A 74 2.14 -11.08 -3.36
N SER A 75 0.89 -10.65 -3.23
CA SER A 75 0.30 -9.68 -4.16
C SER A 75 0.85 -8.27 -3.97
N ASP A 76 0.91 -7.53 -5.09
CA ASP A 76 1.29 -6.12 -5.11
C ASP A 76 0.33 -5.29 -4.24
N GLN A 77 0.86 -4.19 -3.71
CA GLN A 77 0.03 -3.21 -3.02
C GLN A 77 -0.92 -2.52 -4.00
N ILE A 78 -2.22 -2.52 -3.68
CA ILE A 78 -3.25 -1.92 -4.55
C ILE A 78 -3.22 -0.39 -4.40
N LEU A 79 -3.13 0.07 -3.15
CA LEU A 79 -3.18 1.49 -2.84
C LEU A 79 -2.25 1.83 -1.66
N SER A 80 -1.22 2.65 -1.93
CA SER A 80 -0.34 3.20 -0.89
C SER A 80 -0.86 4.52 -0.34
N ARG A 81 -1.16 5.45 -1.24
CA ARG A 81 -1.86 6.72 -0.96
C ARG A 81 -3.02 6.90 -1.91
N ASN A 82 -4.03 7.66 -1.50
CA ASN A 82 -5.15 8.01 -2.37
C ASN A 82 -4.88 9.36 -3.08
N PHE A 83 -4.37 9.30 -4.31
CA PHE A 83 -4.10 10.50 -5.12
C PHE A 83 -5.37 11.25 -5.50
N TRP A 84 -6.48 10.54 -5.66
CA TRP A 84 -7.75 11.18 -5.92
C TRP A 84 -8.17 12.06 -4.75
N SER A 85 -8.10 11.57 -3.51
CA SER A 85 -8.36 12.36 -2.31
C SER A 85 -7.42 13.56 -2.20
N GLU A 86 -6.12 13.36 -2.41
CA GLU A 86 -5.10 14.41 -2.34
C GLU A 86 -5.35 15.54 -3.35
N TYR A 87 -5.65 15.20 -4.60
CA TYR A 87 -5.82 16.18 -5.68
C TYR A 87 -7.26 16.52 -6.03
N LYS A 88 -8.25 15.99 -5.31
CA LYS A 88 -9.69 16.22 -5.57
C LYS A 88 -9.99 17.70 -5.76
N HIS A 89 -9.45 18.54 -4.89
CA HIS A 89 -9.65 19.99 -4.89
C HIS A 89 -9.12 20.70 -6.15
N LEU A 90 -8.09 20.14 -6.80
CA LEU A 90 -7.53 20.67 -8.06
C LEU A 90 -8.34 20.20 -9.27
N ILE A 91 -8.80 18.95 -9.24
CA ILE A 91 -9.38 18.23 -10.37
C ILE A 91 -10.90 18.49 -10.49
N MET A 92 -11.60 18.65 -9.37
CA MET A 92 -13.08 18.76 -9.31
C MET A 92 -13.65 19.89 -10.17
N ARG A 93 -12.89 20.94 -10.46
CA ARG A 93 -13.36 22.07 -11.30
C ARG A 93 -13.52 21.71 -12.77
N GLN A 94 -12.89 20.62 -13.23
CA GLN A 94 -12.93 20.16 -14.61
C GLN A 94 -13.82 18.92 -14.82
N LEU A 95 -14.44 18.43 -13.75
CA LEU A 95 -15.30 17.26 -13.73
C LEU A 95 -16.71 17.67 -13.32
N ASP A 96 -17.70 16.92 -13.80
CA ASP A 96 -19.08 17.09 -13.30
C ASP A 96 -19.30 16.25 -12.04
N GLN A 97 -20.45 16.44 -11.39
CA GLN A 97 -20.77 15.73 -10.15
C GLN A 97 -20.85 14.20 -10.35
N THR A 98 -21.23 13.76 -11.56
CA THR A 98 -21.33 12.33 -11.89
C THR A 98 -19.94 11.71 -11.96
N ASP A 99 -19.01 12.36 -12.65
CA ASP A 99 -17.61 11.94 -12.73
C ASP A 99 -16.97 11.86 -11.33
N ILE A 100 -17.20 12.88 -10.51
CA ILE A 100 -16.68 12.93 -9.13
C ILE A 100 -17.21 11.73 -8.32
N LYS A 101 -18.51 11.42 -8.45
CA LYS A 101 -19.12 10.28 -7.76
C LYS A 101 -18.55 8.94 -8.22
N ILE A 102 -18.32 8.78 -9.53
CA ILE A 102 -17.71 7.56 -10.09
C ILE A 102 -16.29 7.36 -9.56
N LEU A 103 -15.49 8.43 -9.51
CA LEU A 103 -14.14 8.37 -8.95
C LEU A 103 -14.17 8.10 -7.44
N ASP A 104 -15.06 8.77 -6.69
CA ASP A 104 -15.24 8.51 -5.26
C ASP A 104 -15.58 7.04 -4.99
N GLU A 105 -16.53 6.46 -5.72
CA GLU A 105 -16.92 5.06 -5.58
C GLU A 105 -15.77 4.10 -5.97
N PHE A 106 -15.05 4.39 -7.07
CA PHE A 106 -13.89 3.60 -7.49
C PHE A 106 -12.80 3.56 -6.41
N PHE A 107 -12.38 4.73 -5.92
CA PHE A 107 -11.32 4.84 -4.93
C PHE A 107 -11.74 4.29 -3.57
N TYR A 108 -13.00 4.49 -3.18
CA TYR A 108 -13.55 3.87 -1.96
C TYR A 108 -13.49 2.34 -2.04
N ASN A 109 -13.93 1.74 -3.16
CA ASN A 109 -13.87 0.30 -3.34
C ASN A 109 -12.43 -0.23 -3.35
N ALA A 110 -11.51 0.49 -4.01
CA ALA A 110 -10.08 0.15 -4.00
C ALA A 110 -9.49 0.18 -2.58
N GLU A 111 -9.86 1.18 -1.77
CA GLU A 111 -9.47 1.26 -0.35
C GLU A 111 -10.01 0.09 0.46
N GLN A 112 -11.27 -0.33 0.25
CA GLN A 112 -11.84 -1.49 0.96
C GLN A 112 -11.10 -2.79 0.62
N ILE A 113 -10.71 -2.98 -0.65
CA ILE A 113 -9.92 -4.15 -1.06
C ILE A 113 -8.53 -4.10 -0.43
N GLU A 114 -7.87 -2.94 -0.45
CA GLU A 114 -6.55 -2.78 0.18
C GLU A 114 -6.61 -3.01 1.70
N LEU A 115 -7.67 -2.58 2.38
CA LEU A 115 -7.88 -2.88 3.80
C LEU A 115 -8.03 -4.38 4.06
N ALA A 116 -8.79 -5.09 3.23
CA ALA A 116 -8.91 -6.55 3.34
C ALA A 116 -7.56 -7.25 3.10
N ARG A 117 -6.80 -6.81 2.08
CA ARG A 117 -5.44 -7.29 1.78
C ARG A 117 -4.50 -7.08 2.97
N LYS A 118 -4.48 -5.88 3.55
CA LYS A 118 -3.68 -5.57 4.75
C LYS A 118 -4.09 -6.42 5.95
N SER A 119 -5.38 -6.69 6.13
CA SER A 119 -5.85 -7.57 7.21
C SER A 119 -5.35 -9.01 7.05
N ILE A 120 -5.26 -9.51 5.82
CA ILE A 120 -4.68 -10.84 5.53
C ILE A 120 -3.20 -10.86 5.89
N ILE A 121 -2.44 -9.86 5.41
CA ILE A 121 -1.01 -9.74 5.69
C ILE A 121 -0.74 -9.69 7.19
N LYS A 122 -1.48 -8.84 7.91
CA LYS A 122 -1.37 -8.74 9.37
C LYS A 122 -1.72 -10.05 10.08
N ALA A 123 -2.71 -10.79 9.59
CA ALA A 123 -3.06 -12.09 10.16
C ALA A 123 -1.93 -13.11 9.97
N MET A 124 -1.24 -13.08 8.82
CA MET A 124 -0.07 -13.92 8.56
C MET A 124 1.12 -13.53 9.43
N GLU A 125 1.44 -12.24 9.51
CA GLU A 125 2.49 -11.72 10.40
C GLU A 125 2.25 -12.13 11.86
N ASN A 126 1.02 -11.96 12.36
CA ASN A 126 0.64 -12.37 13.70
C ASN A 126 0.73 -13.90 13.91
N GLY A 127 0.34 -14.67 12.90
CA GLY A 127 0.44 -16.12 12.92
C GLY A 127 1.89 -16.56 13.03
N TRP A 128 2.79 -16.01 12.21
CA TRP A 128 4.22 -16.31 12.26
C TRP A 128 4.82 -15.89 13.60
N HIS A 129 4.48 -14.70 14.08
CA HIS A 129 4.94 -14.23 15.38
C HIS A 129 4.49 -15.17 16.52
N SER A 130 3.23 -15.60 16.49
CA SER A 130 2.68 -16.51 17.50
C SER A 130 3.31 -17.90 17.44
N LYS A 131 3.60 -18.40 16.23
CA LYS A 131 4.32 -19.66 16.02
C LYS A 131 5.75 -19.57 16.56
N ALA A 132 6.48 -18.50 16.24
CA ALA A 132 7.82 -18.27 16.75
C ALA A 132 7.85 -18.16 18.29
N LEU A 133 6.85 -17.51 18.89
CA LEU A 133 6.72 -17.44 20.35
C LEU A 133 6.49 -18.83 20.96
N ALA A 134 5.58 -19.62 20.37
CA ALA A 134 5.33 -21.00 20.83
C ALA A 134 6.59 -21.88 20.73
N GLU A 135 7.36 -21.75 19.64
CA GLU A 135 8.66 -22.44 19.48
C GLU A 135 9.63 -22.04 20.60
N GLN A 136 9.81 -20.74 20.84
CA GLN A 136 10.69 -20.24 21.91
C GLN A 136 10.25 -20.74 23.29
N TYR A 137 8.95 -20.75 23.56
CA TYR A 137 8.41 -21.27 24.81
C TYR A 137 8.71 -22.77 24.99
N ILE A 138 8.47 -23.58 23.95
CA ILE A 138 8.75 -25.02 24.00
C ILE A 138 10.24 -25.27 24.25
N LEU A 139 11.13 -24.57 23.53
CA LEU A 139 12.58 -24.68 23.75
C LEU A 139 12.97 -24.31 25.18
N ALA A 140 12.42 -23.24 25.74
CA ALA A 140 12.66 -22.84 27.13
C ALA A 140 12.17 -23.91 28.13
N THR A 141 11.01 -24.52 27.88
CA THR A 141 10.50 -25.61 28.74
C THR A 141 11.37 -26.86 28.69
N TYR A 142 11.91 -27.23 27.52
CA TYR A 142 12.86 -28.35 27.44
C TYR A 142 14.14 -28.07 28.23
N LEU A 143 14.69 -26.86 28.09
CA LEU A 143 15.85 -26.43 28.87
C LEU A 143 15.58 -26.50 30.38
N SER A 144 14.47 -25.92 30.85
CA SER A 144 14.09 -25.98 32.27
C SER A 144 13.89 -27.40 32.76
N SER A 145 13.17 -28.24 32.01
CA SER A 145 12.91 -29.63 32.40
C SER A 145 14.18 -30.48 32.48
N GLY A 146 15.15 -30.25 31.58
CA GLY A 146 16.45 -30.91 31.62
C GLY A 146 17.26 -30.52 32.86
N ILE A 147 17.20 -29.25 33.25
CA ILE A 147 17.80 -28.73 34.48
C ILE A 147 17.11 -29.34 35.72
N ASP A 148 15.79 -29.31 35.80
CA ASP A 148 15.01 -29.75 36.96
C ASP A 148 15.13 -31.26 37.19
N GLN A 149 15.03 -32.08 36.13
CA GLN A 149 15.16 -33.54 36.23
C GLN A 149 16.51 -33.94 36.82
N LYS A 150 17.59 -33.24 36.45
CA LYS A 150 18.95 -33.59 36.89
C LYS A 150 19.32 -32.99 38.25
N LEU A 151 18.75 -31.85 38.64
CA LEU A 151 18.85 -31.29 40.00
C LEU A 151 18.09 -32.15 41.03
N SER A 152 16.97 -32.77 40.65
CA SER A 152 16.17 -33.60 41.56
C SER A 152 16.83 -34.91 41.99
N HIS A 153 17.86 -35.38 41.25
CA HIS A 153 18.54 -36.66 41.50
C HIS A 153 19.85 -36.56 42.31
N LEU A 154 20.35 -35.37 42.66
CA LEU A 154 21.66 -35.20 43.29
C LEU A 154 21.67 -34.13 44.40
N PRO A 155 21.28 -34.46 45.65
CA PRO A 155 21.57 -33.59 46.78
C PRO A 155 23.07 -33.73 47.15
N GLY A 156 23.92 -32.86 46.58
CA GLY A 156 25.31 -32.68 47.04
C GLY A 156 26.45 -32.87 46.02
N GLU A 157 26.17 -33.34 44.80
CA GLU A 157 27.18 -33.42 43.72
C GLU A 157 27.03 -32.27 42.71
N GLN A 158 28.16 -31.82 42.14
CA GLN A 158 28.15 -30.83 41.05
C GLN A 158 27.36 -31.38 39.85
N PRO A 159 26.47 -30.58 39.22
CA PRO A 159 25.72 -31.03 38.05
C PRO A 159 26.69 -31.43 36.91
N ASP A 160 26.48 -32.61 36.30
CA ASP A 160 27.17 -32.95 35.05
C ASP A 160 26.53 -32.16 33.90
N PHE A 161 27.07 -30.95 33.67
CA PHE A 161 26.64 -30.05 32.62
C PHE A 161 26.73 -30.67 31.22
N THR A 162 27.70 -31.56 30.98
CA THR A 162 27.88 -32.23 29.68
C THR A 162 26.72 -33.15 29.34
N ALA A 163 26.23 -33.91 30.32
CA ALA A 163 25.08 -34.78 30.16
C ALA A 163 23.78 -33.98 30.02
N ILE A 164 23.63 -32.86 30.74
CA ILE A 164 22.49 -31.95 30.63
C ILE A 164 22.43 -31.35 29.22
N ASP A 165 23.55 -30.84 28.73
CA ASP A 165 23.66 -30.27 27.39
C ASP A 165 23.29 -31.30 26.32
N SER A 166 23.77 -32.54 26.44
CA SER A 166 23.43 -33.61 25.48
C SER A 166 21.94 -33.96 25.43
N PHE A 167 21.25 -33.96 26.58
CA PHE A 167 19.82 -34.25 26.68
C PHE A 167 18.98 -33.12 26.07
N VAL A 168 19.31 -31.87 26.42
CA VAL A 168 18.65 -30.69 25.89
C VAL A 168 18.86 -30.61 24.38
N GLU A 169 20.08 -30.83 23.91
CA GLU A 169 20.42 -30.84 22.49
C GLU A 169 19.61 -31.90 21.71
N GLN A 170 19.45 -33.11 22.26
CA GLN A 170 18.64 -34.16 21.64
C GLN A 170 17.17 -33.75 21.51
N LYS A 171 16.57 -33.18 22.57
CA LYS A 171 15.17 -32.73 22.57
C LYS A 171 14.95 -31.57 21.59
N CYS A 172 15.85 -30.58 21.60
CA CYS A 172 15.82 -29.46 20.67
C CYS A 172 15.94 -29.93 19.21
N ARG A 173 16.87 -30.86 18.92
CA ARG A 173 17.02 -31.43 17.58
C ARG A 173 15.75 -32.14 17.10
N LEU A 174 15.14 -32.97 17.95
CA LEU A 174 13.90 -33.68 17.58
C LEU A 174 12.75 -32.69 17.31
N PHE A 175 12.65 -31.64 18.12
CA PHE A 175 11.66 -30.59 17.93
C PHE A 175 11.87 -29.84 16.63
N SER A 176 13.07 -29.32 16.37
CA SER A 176 13.39 -28.64 15.10
C SER A 176 13.09 -29.54 13.90
N GLN A 177 13.50 -30.81 13.92
CA GLN A 177 13.23 -31.76 12.83
C GLN A 177 11.73 -32.02 12.59
N THR A 178 10.91 -31.93 13.62
CA THR A 178 9.47 -32.22 13.53
C THR A 178 8.63 -30.97 13.24
N PHE A 179 9.09 -29.80 13.68
CA PHE A 179 8.33 -28.55 13.70
C PHE A 179 8.76 -27.56 12.62
N GLU A 180 10.06 -27.40 12.35
CA GLU A 180 10.54 -26.46 11.33
C GLU A 180 10.05 -26.79 9.90
N PRO A 181 9.97 -28.07 9.48
CA PRO A 181 9.48 -28.39 8.14
C PRO A 181 7.98 -28.10 7.94
N ARG A 182 7.23 -27.85 9.02
CA ARG A 182 5.79 -27.57 8.96
C ARG A 182 5.59 -26.12 8.60
N PHE A 183 5.24 -25.81 7.35
CA PHE A 183 4.94 -24.45 6.90
C PHE A 183 3.48 -24.04 7.17
N GLU A 184 2.66 -24.94 7.70
CA GLU A 184 1.27 -24.66 7.99
C GLU A 184 1.14 -23.54 9.03
N LEU A 185 0.56 -22.43 8.60
CA LEU A 185 0.21 -21.31 9.47
C LEU A 185 -1.31 -21.29 9.65
N PHE A 186 -1.76 -21.39 10.89
CA PHE A 186 -3.17 -21.15 11.17
C PHE A 186 -3.48 -19.70 10.84
N THR A 187 -4.29 -19.51 9.81
CA THR A 187 -4.82 -18.22 9.42
C THR A 187 -6.32 -18.37 9.29
N PRO A 188 -7.12 -17.50 9.92
CA PRO A 188 -8.56 -17.56 9.77
C PRO A 188 -8.91 -17.37 8.29
N ASN A 189 -9.94 -18.06 7.81
CA ASN A 189 -10.41 -17.91 6.42
C ASN A 189 -11.25 -16.63 6.20
N ILE A 190 -11.67 -15.99 7.30
CA ILE A 190 -12.52 -14.80 7.29
C ILE A 190 -11.92 -13.66 6.42
N PRO A 191 -10.63 -13.29 6.55
CA PRO A 191 -10.05 -12.20 5.76
C PRO A 191 -10.08 -12.45 4.24
N VAL A 192 -9.83 -13.68 3.77
CA VAL A 192 -9.96 -14.05 2.34
C VAL A 192 -11.40 -13.90 1.86
N SER A 193 -12.37 -14.37 2.66
CA SER A 193 -13.79 -14.25 2.29
C SER A 193 -14.24 -12.79 2.17
N ILE A 194 -13.73 -11.90 3.04
CA ILE A 194 -13.96 -10.45 2.96
C ILE A 194 -13.33 -9.90 1.68
N LEU A 195 -12.08 -10.28 1.37
CA LEU A 195 -11.41 -9.86 0.15
C LEU A 195 -12.21 -10.27 -1.09
N VAL A 196 -12.64 -11.53 -1.19
CA VAL A 196 -13.47 -12.04 -2.29
C VAL A 196 -14.76 -11.22 -2.43
N LYS A 197 -15.44 -10.90 -1.32
CA LYS A 197 -16.63 -10.05 -1.34
C LYS A 197 -16.32 -8.67 -1.93
N GLN A 198 -15.23 -8.03 -1.51
CA GLN A 198 -14.85 -6.70 -2.03
C GLN A 198 -14.41 -6.77 -3.50
N LEU A 199 -13.67 -7.81 -3.88
CA LEU A 199 -13.29 -8.06 -5.28
C LEU A 199 -14.53 -8.23 -6.16
N ASN A 200 -15.62 -8.84 -5.68
CA ASN A 200 -16.84 -8.99 -6.45
C ASN A 200 -17.65 -7.67 -6.58
N LEU A 201 -17.55 -6.77 -5.60
CA LEU A 201 -18.22 -5.47 -5.63
C LEU A 201 -17.49 -4.43 -6.51
N TYR A 202 -16.20 -4.64 -6.76
CA TYR A 202 -15.38 -3.74 -7.55
C TYR A 202 -15.87 -3.61 -9.00
N LYS A 203 -15.79 -2.39 -9.53
CA LYS A 203 -16.13 -2.09 -10.93
C LYS A 203 -14.98 -1.32 -11.56
N PRO A 204 -14.33 -1.86 -12.61
CA PRO A 204 -13.33 -1.11 -13.34
C PRO A 204 -14.00 0.08 -14.05
N ILE A 205 -13.27 1.18 -14.17
CA ILE A 205 -13.72 2.41 -14.83
C ILE A 205 -12.90 2.76 -16.07
N SER A 206 -11.84 2.03 -16.41
CA SER A 206 -11.00 2.27 -17.60
C SER A 206 -11.78 2.39 -18.93
N THR A 207 -12.92 1.72 -19.04
CA THR A 207 -13.80 1.80 -20.23
C THR A 207 -14.84 2.90 -20.15
N SER A 208 -15.01 3.53 -18.99
CA SER A 208 -16.03 4.55 -18.72
C SER A 208 -15.75 5.87 -19.43
N VAL A 209 -16.81 6.65 -19.62
CA VAL A 209 -16.71 8.03 -20.15
C VAL A 209 -15.90 8.92 -19.19
N THR A 210 -16.07 8.73 -17.87
CA THR A 210 -15.33 9.45 -16.84
C THR A 210 -13.84 9.23 -16.96
N TYR A 211 -13.37 7.98 -17.09
CA TYR A 211 -11.95 7.70 -17.28
C TYR A 211 -11.40 8.39 -18.54
N LYS A 212 -12.11 8.32 -19.68
CA LYS A 212 -11.69 9.00 -20.91
C LYS A 212 -11.57 10.52 -20.71
N LYS A 213 -12.48 11.13 -19.95
CA LYS A 213 -12.45 12.56 -19.63
C LYS A 213 -11.25 12.92 -18.75
N VAL A 214 -11.01 12.14 -17.69
CA VAL A 214 -9.85 12.31 -16.79
C VAL A 214 -8.54 12.14 -17.57
N LYS A 215 -8.45 11.13 -18.44
CA LYS A 215 -7.29 10.88 -19.32
C LYS A 215 -7.05 12.03 -20.29
N LYS A 216 -8.09 12.59 -20.92
CA LYS A 216 -7.98 13.76 -21.81
C LYS A 216 -7.41 15.00 -21.11
N CYS A 217 -7.68 15.15 -19.81
CA CYS A 217 -7.17 16.25 -18.99
C CYS A 217 -5.74 15.99 -18.45
N SER A 218 -5.22 14.77 -18.61
CA SER A 218 -3.87 14.38 -18.21
C SER A 218 -2.81 14.68 -19.29
N TYR A 219 -1.54 14.44 -18.98
CA TYR A 219 -0.45 14.43 -19.97
C TYR A 219 -0.44 13.16 -20.83
N ASN A 220 -1.05 12.08 -20.35
CA ASN A 220 -1.18 10.81 -21.05
C ASN A 220 -2.34 10.89 -22.05
N LYS A 221 -2.13 11.61 -23.15
CA LYS A 221 -3.08 11.58 -24.28
C LYS A 221 -2.94 10.30 -25.08
#